data_AF-A0A923Y5P3-F1
#
_entry.id   AF-A0A923Y5P3-F1
#
_cell.length_a   1.000
_cell.length_b   1.000
_cell.length_c   1.000
_cell.angle_alpha   90.00
_cell.angle_beta   90.00
_cell.angle_gamma   90.00
#
_symmetry.space_group_name_H-M   'P 1'
#
loop_
_entity.id
_entity.type
_entity.pdbx_description
1 polymer ?
#
loop_
_entity_poly.entity_id
_entity_poly.type
_entity_poly.pdbx_seq_one_letter_code
_entity_poly.pdbx_strand_id
1 'polypeptide(L)'
;MTHFARTGAKAGARLLGASECINAQIRAPVSTAPRLELSSGSLEALKWLALLLMTLDHVNKHLLHASVPELFAAGRLALPLFGFVLGYNLARPGALASGSYSRTTRRLAIFGTIATIPFVALGGLGWGWWPFNIMAALLVASLCAWLIEVGGPARLVAAAAVFIVG
;
A
#
# COMPACT_ATOMS: atom_id res chain seq x y z
N MET A 1 35.60 12.99 -44.52
CA MET A 1 34.96 11.94 -43.69
C MET A 1 35.20 12.23 -42.20
N THR A 2 34.55 13.25 -41.60
CA THR A 2 34.78 13.55 -40.16
C THR A 2 33.55 14.12 -39.42
N HIS A 3 32.39 14.31 -40.08
CA HIS A 3 31.25 15.00 -39.45
C HIS A 3 30.16 14.09 -38.85
N PHE A 4 30.18 12.77 -39.10
CA PHE A 4 29.14 11.85 -38.62
C PHE A 4 29.40 11.20 -37.25
N ALA A 5 30.65 11.26 -36.75
CA ALA A 5 31.02 10.60 -35.49
C ALA A 5 30.64 11.40 -34.23
N ARG A 6 30.39 12.71 -34.34
CA ARG A 6 30.22 13.60 -33.18
C ARG A 6 28.80 13.61 -32.60
N THR A 7 27.80 13.19 -33.37
CA THR A 7 26.39 13.17 -32.95
C THR A 7 26.04 11.94 -32.11
N GLY A 8 26.61 10.77 -32.44
CA GLY A 8 26.42 9.53 -31.69
C GLY A 8 26.97 9.60 -30.26
N ALA A 9 28.11 10.28 -30.07
CA ALA A 9 28.73 10.47 -28.77
C ALA A 9 27.87 11.34 -27.82
N LYS A 10 27.22 12.39 -28.34
CA LYS A 10 26.32 13.26 -27.54
C LYS A 10 25.02 12.54 -27.16
N ALA A 11 24.45 11.74 -28.07
CA ALA A 11 23.27 10.93 -27.77
C ALA A 11 23.58 9.83 -26.75
N GLY A 12 24.73 9.16 -26.89
CA GLY A 12 25.22 8.16 -25.92
C GLY A 12 25.44 8.75 -24.54
N ALA A 13 26.11 9.91 -24.44
CA ALA A 13 26.33 10.59 -23.16
C ALA A 13 25.03 11.05 -22.48
N ARG A 14 24.00 11.44 -23.24
CA ARG A 14 22.69 11.84 -22.70
C ARG A 14 21.86 10.64 -22.24
N LEU A 15 21.96 9.51 -22.93
CA LEU A 15 21.34 8.25 -22.51
C LEU A 15 22.06 7.67 -21.30
N LEU A 16 23.40 7.74 -21.24
CA LEU A 16 24.20 7.37 -20.07
C LEU A 16 23.85 8.26 -18.87
N GLY A 17 23.78 9.59 -19.04
CA GLY A 17 23.38 10.51 -17.97
C GLY A 17 21.92 10.31 -17.50
N ALA A 18 20.98 10.02 -18.40
CA ALA A 18 19.61 9.67 -18.03
C ALA A 18 19.56 8.31 -17.30
N SER A 19 20.36 7.35 -17.73
CA SER A 19 20.50 6.03 -17.09
C SER A 19 21.16 6.14 -15.71
N GLU A 20 22.11 7.06 -15.54
CA GLU A 20 22.76 7.39 -14.27
C GLU A 20 21.84 8.19 -13.35
N CYS A 21 20.97 9.07 -13.84
CA CYS A 21 19.92 9.69 -13.02
C CYS A 21 18.87 8.67 -12.56
N ILE A 22 18.60 7.63 -13.37
CA ILE A 22 17.70 6.53 -13.03
C ILE A 22 18.37 5.50 -12.10
N ASN A 23 19.68 5.27 -12.24
CA ASN A 23 20.50 4.38 -11.40
C ASN A 23 21.20 5.08 -10.23
N ALA A 24 21.05 6.41 -10.09
CA ALA A 24 21.50 7.17 -8.95
C ALA A 24 20.76 6.61 -7.74
N GLN A 25 21.45 5.66 -7.11
CA GLN A 25 21.12 4.90 -5.94
C GLN A 25 19.87 5.44 -5.26
N ILE A 26 18.83 4.60 -5.18
CA ILE A 26 17.95 4.57 -4.02
C ILE A 26 18.88 4.27 -2.84
N ARG A 27 19.64 5.28 -2.41
CA ARG A 27 20.43 5.29 -1.21
C ARG A 27 19.37 5.20 -0.16
N ALA A 28 19.21 4.01 0.41
CA ALA A 28 18.39 3.83 1.58
C ALA A 28 18.76 4.98 2.52
N PRO A 29 17.82 5.90 2.84
CA PRO A 29 18.13 6.93 3.80
C PRO A 29 18.52 6.18 5.07
N VAL A 30 19.78 6.30 5.48
CA VAL A 30 20.21 5.85 6.80
C VAL A 30 19.53 6.80 7.75
N SER A 31 18.29 6.47 8.12
CA SER A 31 17.50 7.25 9.04
C SER A 31 18.27 7.28 10.35
N THR A 32 18.71 8.47 10.73
CA THR A 32 19.36 8.75 12.01
C THR A 32 18.34 8.82 13.15
N ALA A 33 17.04 8.76 12.83
CA ALA A 33 15.98 8.73 13.82
C ALA A 33 16.03 7.41 14.62
N PRO A 34 15.75 7.45 15.94
CA PRO A 34 15.67 6.25 16.75
C PRO A 34 14.66 5.27 16.13
N ARG A 35 15.06 3.99 16.06
CA ARG A 35 14.20 2.93 15.54
C ARG A 35 12.97 2.84 16.43
N LEU A 36 11.79 3.03 15.85
CA LEU A 36 10.53 2.82 16.55
C LEU A 36 10.38 1.32 16.80
N GLU A 37 10.59 0.88 18.03
CA GLU A 37 10.40 -0.51 18.45
C GLU A 37 9.05 -0.66 19.15
N LEU A 38 8.07 -1.17 18.43
CA LEU A 38 6.76 -1.51 18.96
C LEU A 38 6.73 -3.01 19.26
N SER A 39 6.25 -3.34 20.45
CA SER A 39 6.01 -4.73 20.83
C SER A 39 4.98 -5.37 19.88
N SER A 40 5.08 -6.68 19.70
CA SER A 40 4.06 -7.45 18.96
C SER A 40 2.65 -7.24 19.54
N GLY A 41 2.54 -7.16 20.87
CA GLY A 41 1.28 -6.91 21.57
C GLY A 41 0.67 -5.55 21.24
N SER A 42 1.47 -4.48 21.14
CA SER A 42 0.99 -3.15 20.76
C SER A 42 0.42 -3.13 19.33
N LEU A 43 1.11 -3.78 18.38
CA LEU A 43 0.62 -3.90 17.00
C LEU A 43 -0.65 -4.75 16.92
N GLU A 44 -0.78 -5.75 17.78
CA GLU A 44 -1.98 -6.57 17.87
C GLU A 44 -3.16 -5.79 18.43
N ALA A 45 -2.95 -5.04 19.52
CA ALA A 45 -3.95 -4.15 20.08
C ALA A 45 -4.43 -3.10 19.06
N LEU A 46 -3.53 -2.53 18.26
CA LEU A 46 -3.90 -1.58 17.20
C LEU A 46 -4.77 -2.22 16.11
N LYS A 47 -4.51 -3.49 15.73
CA LYS A 47 -5.38 -4.22 14.77
C LYS A 47 -6.77 -4.45 15.36
N TRP A 48 -6.84 -4.87 16.62
CA TRP A 48 -8.12 -5.08 17.29
C TRP A 48 -8.90 -3.78 17.45
N LEU A 49 -8.23 -2.68 17.79
CA LEU A 49 -8.83 -1.35 17.84
C LEU A 49 -9.37 -0.93 16.47
N ALA A 50 -8.57 -1.08 15.41
CA ALA A 50 -9.00 -0.74 14.04
C ALA A 50 -10.21 -1.58 13.60
N LEU A 51 -10.22 -2.88 13.93
CA LEU A 51 -11.33 -3.78 13.64
C LEU A 51 -12.61 -3.37 14.40
N LEU A 52 -12.48 -3.01 15.68
CA LEU A 52 -13.57 -2.54 16.51
C LEU A 52 -14.17 -1.25 15.96
N LEU A 53 -13.34 -0.25 15.62
CA LEU A 53 -13.79 1.02 15.06
C LEU A 53 -14.49 0.83 13.70
N MET A 54 -13.95 -0.02 12.83
CA MET A 54 -14.56 -0.35 11.54
C MET A 54 -15.92 -1.03 11.72
N THR A 55 -16.02 -1.96 12.67
CA THR A 55 -17.26 -2.69 12.95
C THR A 55 -18.32 -1.75 13.53
N LEU A 56 -17.94 -0.87 14.45
CA LEU A 56 -18.82 0.13 15.03
C LEU A 56 -19.39 1.10 13.99
N ASP A 57 -18.58 1.53 13.03
CA ASP A 57 -19.05 2.34 11.90
C ASP A 57 -20.08 1.60 11.03
N HIS A 58 -19.83 0.33 10.70
CA HIS A 58 -20.78 -0.49 9.96
C HIS A 58 -22.07 -0.72 10.74
N VAL A 59 -22.00 -0.94 12.05
CA VAL A 59 -23.18 -1.05 12.92
C VAL A 59 -23.96 0.25 12.91
N ASN A 60 -23.32 1.41 13.05
CA ASN A 60 -23.99 2.70 12.99
C ASN A 60 -24.66 2.93 11.63
N LYS A 61 -23.99 2.55 10.54
CA LYS A 61 -24.51 2.68 9.18
C LYS A 61 -25.71 1.75 8.92
N HIS A 62 -25.62 0.48 9.31
CA HIS A 62 -26.61 -0.55 8.95
C HIS A 62 -27.74 -0.72 9.96
N LEU A 63 -27.49 -0.53 11.27
CA LEU A 63 -28.49 -0.71 12.33
C LEU A 63 -29.05 0.62 12.86
N LEU A 64 -28.27 1.70 12.82
CA LEU A 64 -28.67 3.01 13.36
C LEU A 64 -28.97 4.04 12.27
N HIS A 65 -29.06 3.65 10.99
CA HIS A 65 -29.30 4.55 9.85
C HIS A 65 -28.37 5.78 9.82
N ALA A 66 -27.10 5.61 10.23
CA ALA A 66 -26.10 6.67 10.32
C ALA A 66 -26.43 7.82 11.29
N SER A 67 -27.20 7.55 12.35
CA SER A 67 -27.67 8.58 13.29
C SER A 67 -26.59 9.20 14.18
N VAL A 68 -25.42 8.56 14.33
CA VAL A 68 -24.34 9.06 15.21
C VAL A 68 -23.12 9.48 14.39
N PRO A 69 -22.87 10.80 14.20
CA PRO A 69 -21.74 11.30 13.43
C PRO A 69 -20.36 10.95 14.03
N GLU A 70 -20.28 10.84 15.35
CA GLU A 70 -19.04 10.52 16.07
C GLU A 70 -18.52 9.11 15.73
N LEU A 71 -19.41 8.13 15.66
CA LEU A 71 -19.09 6.74 15.28
C LEU A 71 -18.57 6.65 13.85
N PHE A 72 -19.14 7.46 12.94
CA PHE A 72 -18.65 7.58 11.58
C PHE A 72 -17.25 8.20 11.51
N ALA A 73 -17.01 9.27 12.28
CA ALA A 73 -15.69 9.89 12.36
C ALA A 73 -14.64 8.93 12.94
N ALA A 74 -15.01 8.15 13.97
CA ALA A 74 -14.15 7.14 14.56
C ALA A 74 -13.85 5.99 13.58
N GLY A 75 -14.83 5.57 12.77
CA GLY A 75 -14.67 4.57 11.72
C GLY A 75 -13.57 4.90 10.71
N ARG A 76 -13.41 6.17 10.36
CA ARG A 76 -12.35 6.64 9.44
C ARG A 76 -10.93 6.39 9.96
N LEU A 77 -10.75 6.19 11.26
CA LEU A 77 -9.45 5.84 11.84
C LEU A 77 -9.05 4.38 11.56
N ALA A 78 -9.97 3.52 11.13
CA ALA A 78 -9.65 2.13 10.83
C ALA A 78 -8.60 2.00 9.71
N LEU A 79 -8.77 2.73 8.60
CA LEU A 79 -7.84 2.71 7.46
C LEU A 79 -6.40 3.10 7.87
N PRO A 80 -6.15 4.28 8.49
CA PRO A 80 -4.79 4.67 8.86
C PRO A 80 -4.19 3.73 9.91
N LEU A 81 -4.98 3.16 10.83
CA LEU A 81 -4.47 2.19 11.81
C LEU A 81 -4.02 0.88 11.15
N PHE A 82 -4.84 0.31 10.25
CA PHE A 82 -4.43 -0.88 9.51
C PHE A 82 -3.24 -0.60 8.58
N GLY A 83 -3.22 0.56 7.92
CA GLY A 83 -2.10 1.00 7.10
C GLY A 83 -0.81 1.14 7.90
N PHE A 84 -0.88 1.71 9.10
CA PHE A 84 0.26 1.83 10.01
C PHE A 84 0.80 0.45 10.41
N VAL A 85 -0.06 -0.47 10.87
CA VAL A 85 0.39 -1.81 11.26
C VAL A 85 0.98 -2.58 10.07
N LEU A 86 0.38 -2.45 8.89
CA LEU A 86 0.90 -3.05 7.66
C LEU A 86 2.29 -2.49 7.32
N GLY A 87 2.41 -1.17 7.22
CA GLY A 87 3.66 -0.48 6.90
C GLY A 87 4.77 -0.80 7.91
N TYR A 88 4.45 -0.84 9.20
CA TYR A 88 5.39 -1.22 10.24
C TYR A 88 5.90 -2.66 10.06
N ASN A 89 5.01 -3.60 9.72
CA ASN A 89 5.40 -5.00 9.49
C ASN A 89 6.25 -5.17 8.22
N LEU A 90 5.96 -4.41 7.16
CA LEU A 90 6.72 -4.44 5.92
C LEU A 90 8.07 -3.72 6.03
N ALA A 91 8.17 -2.69 6.86
CA ALA A 91 9.42 -1.97 7.13
C ALA A 91 10.41 -2.75 8.04
N ARG A 92 10.04 -3.94 8.54
CA ARG A 92 10.95 -4.75 9.34
C ARG A 92 12.14 -5.20 8.50
N PRO A 93 13.37 -5.15 9.03
CA PRO A 93 14.55 -5.57 8.28
C PRO A 93 14.40 -7.03 7.84
N GLY A 94 14.67 -7.30 6.56
CA GLY A 94 14.52 -8.62 5.96
C GLY A 94 13.10 -9.00 5.56
N ALA A 95 12.12 -8.08 5.56
CA ALA A 95 10.75 -8.36 5.12
C ALA A 95 10.67 -8.85 3.66
N LEU A 96 11.49 -8.29 2.75
CA LEU A 96 11.63 -8.80 1.38
C LEU A 96 12.20 -10.22 1.34
N ALA A 97 13.35 -10.44 2.00
CA ALA A 97 14.05 -11.73 1.98
C ALA A 97 13.24 -12.87 2.63
N SER A 98 12.41 -12.56 3.63
CA SER A 98 11.54 -13.52 4.31
C SER A 98 10.23 -13.85 3.58
N GLY A 99 9.96 -13.19 2.44
CA GLY A 99 8.71 -13.36 1.70
C GLY A 99 7.48 -12.79 2.41
N SER A 100 7.67 -11.88 3.38
CA SER A 100 6.57 -11.27 4.13
C SER A 100 5.58 -10.53 3.22
N TYR A 101 6.09 -9.87 2.17
CA TYR A 101 5.28 -9.21 1.15
C TYR A 101 4.31 -10.16 0.44
N SER A 102 4.80 -11.31 -0.05
CA SER A 102 3.98 -12.30 -0.76
C SER A 102 2.91 -12.89 0.16
N ARG A 103 3.27 -13.23 1.40
CA ARG A 103 2.34 -13.79 2.38
C ARG A 103 1.22 -12.82 2.75
N THR A 104 1.57 -11.55 2.95
CA THR A 104 0.61 -10.49 3.28
C THR A 104 -0.30 -10.18 2.11
N THR A 105 0.25 -9.99 0.91
CA THR A 105 -0.49 -9.75 -0.34
C THR A 105 -1.48 -10.88 -0.62
N ARG A 106 -1.04 -12.15 -0.50
CA ARG A 106 -1.92 -13.32 -0.69
C ARG A 106 -3.06 -13.36 0.32
N ARG A 107 -2.78 -13.10 1.61
CA ARG A 107 -3.81 -13.04 2.65
C ARG A 107 -4.82 -11.94 2.37
N LEU A 108 -4.35 -10.73 2.05
CA LEU A 108 -5.22 -9.59 1.72
C LEU A 108 -6.11 -9.88 0.51
N ALA A 109 -5.58 -10.51 -0.54
CA ALA A 109 -6.36 -10.90 -1.70
C ALA A 109 -7.45 -11.92 -1.35
N ILE A 110 -7.12 -12.99 -0.61
CA ILE A 110 -8.08 -14.05 -0.24
C ILE A 110 -9.17 -13.50 0.70
N PHE A 111 -8.78 -12.82 1.78
CA PHE A 111 -9.77 -12.28 2.72
C PHE A 111 -10.54 -11.12 2.12
N GLY A 112 -9.91 -10.32 1.25
CA GLY A 112 -10.56 -9.24 0.51
C GLY A 112 -11.66 -9.75 -0.41
N THR A 113 -11.43 -10.81 -1.18
CA THR A 113 -12.45 -11.40 -2.06
C THR A 113 -13.59 -12.04 -1.27
N ILE A 114 -13.28 -12.76 -0.19
CA ILE A 114 -14.30 -13.34 0.70
C ILE A 114 -15.16 -12.24 1.32
N ALA A 115 -14.56 -11.15 1.79
CA ALA A 115 -15.26 -10.05 2.43
C ALA A 115 -16.16 -9.26 1.45
N THR A 116 -15.92 -9.34 0.14
CA THR A 116 -16.82 -8.75 -0.88
C THR A 116 -18.19 -9.43 -0.90
N ILE A 117 -18.29 -10.73 -0.55
CA ILE A 117 -19.54 -11.49 -0.59
C ILE A 117 -20.62 -10.90 0.33
N PRO A 118 -20.40 -10.74 1.65
CA PRO A 118 -21.40 -10.14 2.54
C PRO A 118 -21.66 -8.67 2.20
N PHE A 119 -20.67 -7.93 1.68
CA PHE A 119 -20.85 -6.54 1.27
C PHE A 119 -21.85 -6.41 0.12
N VAL A 120 -21.72 -7.26 -0.90
CA VAL A 120 -22.65 -7.34 -2.04
C VAL A 120 -24.03 -7.78 -1.57
N ALA A 121 -24.10 -8.77 -0.67
CA ALA A 121 -25.36 -9.31 -0.15
C ALA A 121 -26.16 -8.30 0.69
N LEU A 122 -25.49 -7.43 1.46
CA LEU A 122 -26.12 -6.42 2.32
C LEU A 122 -26.56 -5.13 1.56
N GLY A 123 -26.63 -5.17 0.23
CA GLY A 123 -27.17 -4.07 -0.57
C GLY A 123 -26.17 -2.96 -0.90
N GLY A 124 -24.86 -3.21 -0.81
CA GLY A 124 -23.81 -2.24 -1.13
C GLY A 124 -23.71 -1.80 -2.59
N LEU A 125 -24.59 -2.30 -3.47
CA LEU A 125 -24.67 -2.02 -4.91
C LEU A 125 -25.71 -0.95 -5.27
N GLY A 126 -26.19 -0.18 -4.30
CA GLY A 126 -27.29 0.76 -4.51
C GLY A 126 -27.06 1.83 -5.58
N TRP A 127 -25.83 2.34 -5.81
CA TRP A 127 -25.66 3.49 -6.73
C TRP A 127 -24.24 3.79 -7.26
N GLY A 128 -23.38 2.81 -7.55
CA GLY A 128 -22.12 3.10 -8.25
C GLY A 128 -20.96 2.22 -7.85
N TRP A 129 -19.94 2.25 -8.72
CA TRP A 129 -18.64 1.56 -8.76
C TRP A 129 -18.25 0.62 -7.62
N TRP A 130 -17.60 -0.48 -8.03
CA TRP A 130 -17.18 -1.60 -7.20
C TRP A 130 -16.75 -1.18 -5.79
N PRO A 131 -17.38 -1.70 -4.73
CA PRO A 131 -17.08 -1.30 -3.37
C PRO A 131 -15.67 -1.72 -3.02
N PHE A 132 -14.79 -0.73 -2.99
CA PHE A 132 -13.38 -0.97 -2.77
C PHE A 132 -13.16 -1.25 -1.28
N ASN A 133 -12.98 -2.54 -0.97
CA ASN A 133 -12.73 -3.01 0.38
C ASN A 133 -11.40 -2.44 0.91
N ILE A 134 -11.36 -2.12 2.21
CA ILE A 134 -10.13 -1.70 2.91
C ILE A 134 -8.97 -2.67 2.66
N MET A 135 -9.25 -3.97 2.53
CA MET A 135 -8.25 -5.01 2.21
C MET A 135 -7.67 -4.84 0.81
N ALA A 136 -8.46 -4.38 -0.16
CA ALA A 136 -8.00 -4.08 -1.51
C ALA A 136 -7.07 -2.85 -1.52
N ALA A 137 -7.39 -1.81 -0.74
CA ALA A 137 -6.51 -0.66 -0.57
C ALA A 137 -5.15 -1.04 0.05
N LEU A 138 -5.18 -1.88 1.09
CA LEU A 138 -3.98 -2.41 1.72
C LEU A 138 -3.18 -3.34 0.79
N LEU A 139 -3.87 -4.07 -0.10
CA LEU A 139 -3.25 -4.90 -1.13
C LEU A 139 -2.47 -4.04 -2.13
N VAL A 140 -3.10 -3.00 -2.68
CA VAL A 140 -2.47 -2.04 -3.59
C VAL A 140 -1.26 -1.39 -2.92
N ALA A 141 -1.43 -0.91 -1.68
CA ALA A 141 -0.32 -0.34 -0.90
C ALA A 141 0.84 -1.32 -0.71
N SER A 142 0.54 -2.60 -0.39
CA SER A 142 1.56 -3.65 -0.24
C SER A 142 2.30 -3.94 -1.54
N LEU A 143 1.60 -3.97 -2.68
CA LEU A 143 2.18 -4.18 -4.00
C LEU A 143 3.06 -3.01 -4.43
N CYS A 144 2.60 -1.77 -4.22
CA CYS A 144 3.39 -0.58 -4.47
C CYS A 144 4.68 -0.59 -3.63
N ALA A 145 4.57 -0.84 -2.32
CA ALA A 145 5.74 -0.94 -1.44
C ALA A 145 6.70 -2.03 -1.90
N TRP A 146 6.19 -3.21 -2.29
CA TRP A 146 7.01 -4.30 -2.82
C TRP A 146 7.77 -3.91 -4.09
N LEU A 147 7.07 -3.31 -5.08
CA LEU A 147 7.67 -2.90 -6.34
C LEU A 147 8.72 -1.80 -6.17
N ILE A 148 8.47 -0.87 -5.26
CA ILE A 148 9.41 0.20 -4.89
C ILE A 148 10.64 -0.38 -4.21
N GLU A 149 10.48 -1.29 -3.25
CA GLU A 149 11.59 -1.83 -2.47
C GLU A 149 12.49 -2.77 -3.30
N VAL A 150 11.90 -3.54 -4.24
CA VAL A 150 12.67 -4.35 -5.19
C VAL A 150 13.45 -3.49 -6.19
N GLY A 151 12.97 -2.27 -6.46
CA GLY A 151 13.69 -1.24 -7.23
C GLY A 151 13.82 -1.52 -8.74
N GLY A 152 14.15 -0.47 -9.50
CA GLY A 152 14.35 -0.49 -10.96
C GLY A 152 13.25 0.24 -11.74
N PRO A 153 13.57 0.85 -12.90
CA PRO A 153 12.68 1.78 -13.59
C PRO A 153 11.35 1.15 -14.03
N ALA A 154 11.39 -0.07 -14.58
CA ALA A 154 10.19 -0.78 -15.00
C ALA A 154 9.24 -1.09 -13.81
N ARG A 155 9.78 -1.39 -12.64
CA ARG A 155 9.00 -1.69 -11.43
C ARG A 155 8.42 -0.42 -10.80
N LEU A 156 9.10 0.71 -10.89
CA LEU A 156 8.54 2.01 -10.49
C LEU A 156 7.37 2.43 -11.40
N VAL A 157 7.48 2.21 -12.71
CA VAL A 157 6.36 2.41 -13.63
C VAL A 157 5.21 1.46 -13.30
N ALA A 158 5.51 0.19 -13.02
CA ALA A 158 4.50 -0.77 -12.58
C ALA A 158 3.83 -0.35 -11.26
N ALA A 159 4.59 0.20 -10.29
CA ALA A 159 4.04 0.70 -9.03
C ALA A 159 3.09 1.88 -9.26
N ALA A 160 3.47 2.82 -10.14
CA ALA A 160 2.59 3.92 -10.54
C ALA A 160 1.31 3.41 -11.23
N ALA A 161 1.43 2.44 -12.13
CA ALA A 161 0.28 1.84 -12.79
C ALA A 161 -0.65 1.13 -11.79
N VAL A 162 -0.10 0.34 -10.87
CA VAL A 162 -0.86 -0.32 -9.79
C VAL A 162 -1.58 0.70 -8.90
N PHE A 163 -0.92 1.81 -8.57
CA PHE A 163 -1.53 2.90 -7.78
C PHE A 163 -2.64 3.65 -8.52
N ILE A 164 -2.55 3.80 -9.84
CA ILE A 164 -3.60 4.47 -10.63
C ILE A 164 -4.82 3.58 -10.82
N VAL A 165 -4.60 2.28 -10.99
CA VAL A 165 -5.68 1.30 -11.23
C VAL A 165 -6.43 0.93 -9.95
N GLY A 166 -5.71 0.86 -8.83
CA GLY A 166 -6.25 0.51 -7.52
C GLY A 166 -6.94 1.67 -6.83
#